data_AF-A0A7D7S682-F1
#
_entry.id   AF-A0A7D7S682-F1
#
_cell.length_a   1.000
_cell.length_b   1.000
_cell.length_c   1.000
_cell.angle_alpha   90.00
_cell.angle_beta   90.00
_cell.angle_gamma   90.00
#
_symmetry.space_group_name_H-M   'P 1'
#
loop_
_entity.id
_entity.type
_entity.pdbx_description
1 polymer ?
#
loop_
_entity_poly.entity_id
_entity_poly.type
_entity_poly.pdbx_seq_one_letter_code
_entity_poly.pdbx_strand_id
1 'polypeptide(L)'
;MNQSENPYRAPQGTDLTDSANRMRIIEQLDVAESWKKRFRLIEKAGGEKLPRIKELSFGERMSVGFNVWTMLFGVIYLLIKGMWKLALSYVAAAVLLSLAVSALEASGWKTGNALFFGLAAGFAAITNRHYYKKMVLGRSDWL
;
A
#
# COMPACT_ATOMS: atom_id res chain seq x y z
N MET A 1 45.67 -20.31 -4.15
CA MET A 1 45.23 -18.90 -4.01
C MET A 1 43.88 -18.90 -3.33
N ASN A 2 43.85 -18.62 -2.04
CA ASN A 2 42.66 -18.71 -1.19
C ASN A 2 41.85 -17.41 -1.33
N GLN A 3 40.62 -17.49 -1.84
CA GLN A 3 39.73 -16.32 -1.93
C GLN A 3 39.28 -15.96 -0.52
N SER A 4 39.58 -14.74 -0.06
CA SER A 4 39.06 -14.22 1.20
C SER A 4 37.54 -14.06 1.09
N GLU A 5 36.79 -14.78 1.94
CA GLU A 5 35.36 -14.58 2.09
C GLU A 5 35.09 -13.15 2.56
N ASN A 6 34.46 -12.35 1.69
CA ASN A 6 34.01 -11.00 2.02
C ASN A 6 32.74 -11.09 2.89
N PRO A 7 32.80 -10.72 4.19
CA PRO A 7 31.67 -10.84 5.10
C PRO A 7 30.53 -9.85 4.81
N TYR A 8 30.73 -8.92 3.86
CA TYR A 8 29.72 -7.95 3.43
C TYR A 8 29.03 -8.31 2.10
N ARG A 9 29.22 -9.54 1.60
CA ARG A 9 28.51 -9.98 0.39
C ARG A 9 27.03 -10.15 0.71
N ALA A 10 26.18 -9.31 0.12
CA ALA A 10 24.72 -9.51 0.18
C ALA A 10 24.38 -10.94 -0.28
N PRO A 11 23.41 -11.64 0.33
CA PRO A 11 23.05 -13.00 -0.09
C PRO A 11 22.51 -12.94 -1.54
N GLN A 12 23.35 -13.31 -2.50
CA GLN A 12 23.06 -13.20 -3.95
C GLN A 12 21.99 -14.22 -4.42
N GLY A 13 21.47 -15.07 -3.53
CA GLY A 13 20.54 -16.16 -3.87
C GLY A 13 19.10 -16.01 -3.34
N THR A 14 18.84 -15.17 -2.34
CA THR A 14 17.49 -15.04 -1.73
C THR A 14 16.61 -14.06 -2.50
N ASP A 15 17.09 -12.84 -2.80
CA ASP A 15 16.22 -11.78 -3.35
C ASP A 15 15.71 -12.05 -4.78
N LEU A 16 16.54 -12.65 -5.65
CA LEU A 16 16.14 -13.01 -7.02
C LEU A 16 15.16 -14.19 -7.04
N THR A 17 15.42 -15.21 -6.22
CA THR A 17 14.55 -16.37 -6.07
C THR A 17 13.21 -15.95 -5.47
N ASP A 18 13.22 -15.09 -4.46
CA ASP A 18 12.02 -14.58 -3.82
C ASP A 18 11.19 -13.72 -4.78
N SER A 19 11.83 -12.85 -5.57
CA SER A 19 11.14 -12.06 -6.60
C SER A 19 10.50 -12.94 -7.68
N ALA A 20 11.22 -13.94 -8.19
CA ALA A 20 10.69 -14.89 -9.17
C ALA A 20 9.53 -15.71 -8.61
N ASN A 21 9.62 -16.14 -7.35
CA ASN A 21 8.55 -16.84 -6.65
C ASN A 21 7.32 -15.95 -6.46
N ARG A 22 7.50 -14.69 -6.02
CA ARG A 22 6.39 -13.73 -5.88
C ARG A 22 5.73 -13.42 -7.21
N MET A 23 6.49 -13.33 -8.30
CA MET A 23 5.93 -13.18 -9.65
C MET A 23 5.02 -14.38 -10.01
N ARG A 24 5.47 -15.61 -9.75
CA ARG A 24 4.64 -16.82 -9.96
C ARG A 24 3.37 -16.79 -9.11
N ILE A 25 3.48 -16.41 -7.83
CA ILE A 25 2.32 -16.24 -6.95
C ILE A 25 1.34 -15.25 -7.57
N ILE A 26 1.79 -14.06 -8.00
CA ILE A 26 0.95 -13.02 -8.62
C ILE A 26 0.18 -13.57 -9.82
N GLU A 27 0.83 -14.34 -10.69
CA GLU A 27 0.18 -14.91 -11.87
C GLU A 27 -0.90 -15.94 -11.50
N GLN A 28 -0.72 -16.69 -10.41
CA GLN A 28 -1.65 -17.71 -9.93
C GLN A 28 -2.81 -17.15 -9.09
N LEU A 29 -2.75 -15.89 -8.64
CA LEU A 29 -3.81 -15.29 -7.82
C LEU A 29 -5.15 -15.25 -8.56
N ASP A 30 -6.22 -15.61 -7.86
CA ASP A 30 -7.59 -15.41 -8.32
C ASP A 30 -8.06 -13.98 -7.99
N VAL A 31 -7.53 -13.00 -8.74
CA VAL A 31 -7.92 -11.59 -8.70
C VAL A 31 -7.99 -11.03 -10.10
N ALA A 32 -8.74 -9.94 -10.27
CA ALA A 32 -8.81 -9.23 -11.54
C ALA A 32 -7.42 -8.87 -12.08
N GLU A 33 -7.25 -8.93 -13.40
CA GLU A 33 -5.98 -8.68 -14.08
C GLU A 33 -5.40 -7.28 -13.79
N SER A 34 -6.27 -6.30 -13.55
CA SER A 34 -5.87 -4.95 -13.12
C SER A 34 -5.10 -4.95 -11.79
N TRP A 35 -5.42 -5.87 -10.89
CA TRP A 35 -4.68 -6.07 -9.64
C TRP A 35 -3.34 -6.76 -9.86
N LYS A 36 -3.31 -7.83 -10.68
CA LYS A 36 -2.05 -8.48 -11.06
C LYS A 36 -1.07 -7.49 -11.68
N LYS A 37 -1.54 -6.64 -12.60
CA LYS A 37 -0.73 -5.55 -13.18
C LYS A 37 -0.13 -4.63 -12.11
N ARG A 38 -0.91 -4.20 -11.12
CA ARG A 38 -0.42 -3.36 -10.02
C ARG A 38 0.61 -4.10 -9.17
N PHE A 39 0.39 -5.38 -8.86
CA PHE A 39 1.32 -6.20 -8.09
C PHE A 39 2.65 -6.38 -8.82
N ARG A 40 2.62 -6.62 -10.14
CA ARG A 40 3.83 -6.66 -10.97
C ARG A 40 4.61 -5.34 -10.93
N LEU A 41 3.91 -4.20 -10.97
CA LEU A 41 4.55 -2.89 -10.86
C LEU A 41 5.15 -2.66 -9.47
N ILE A 42 4.50 -3.14 -8.41
CA ILE A 42 5.03 -3.12 -7.04
C ILE A 42 6.30 -3.96 -6.95
N GLU A 43 6.32 -5.19 -7.48
CA GLU A 43 7.53 -6.03 -7.55
C GLU A 43 8.65 -5.36 -8.34
N LYS A 44 8.35 -4.84 -9.54
CA LYS A 44 9.30 -4.11 -10.38
C LYS A 44 9.94 -2.95 -9.59
N ALA A 45 9.14 -2.21 -8.83
CA ALA A 45 9.58 -1.13 -7.97
C ALA A 45 10.32 -1.59 -6.69
N GLY A 46 10.56 -2.88 -6.48
CA GLY A 46 11.29 -3.42 -5.33
C GLY A 46 10.40 -3.88 -4.17
N GLY A 47 9.18 -4.32 -4.49
CA GLY A 47 8.22 -4.87 -3.54
C GLY A 47 7.62 -3.81 -2.61
N GLU A 48 7.27 -4.21 -1.40
CA GLU A 48 6.55 -3.37 -0.44
C GLU A 48 7.19 -2.00 -0.16
N LYS A 49 8.53 -1.96 -0.07
CA LYS A 49 9.27 -0.73 0.25
C LYS A 49 9.38 0.22 -0.94
N LEU A 50 9.08 -0.26 -2.14
CA LEU A 50 9.13 0.50 -3.39
C LEU A 50 10.42 1.34 -3.60
N PRO A 51 11.64 0.84 -3.29
CA PRO A 51 12.88 1.61 -3.42
C PRO A 51 13.14 2.10 -4.85
N ARG A 52 12.65 1.35 -5.84
CA ARG A 52 12.80 1.61 -7.28
C ARG A 52 11.55 2.24 -7.90
N ILE A 53 10.67 2.86 -7.11
CA ILE A 53 9.47 3.53 -7.65
C ILE A 53 9.80 4.58 -8.72
N LYS A 54 10.99 5.19 -8.65
CA LYS A 54 11.48 6.16 -9.63
C LYS A 54 11.83 5.55 -10.99
N GLU A 55 11.94 4.24 -11.10
CA GLU A 55 12.18 3.56 -12.38
C GLU A 55 10.87 3.34 -13.16
N LEU A 56 9.72 3.49 -12.51
CA LEU A 56 8.43 3.46 -13.15
C LEU A 56 8.14 4.77 -13.90
N SER A 57 7.42 4.67 -15.01
CA SER A 57 6.83 5.83 -15.69
C SER A 57 5.82 6.54 -14.78
N PHE A 58 5.51 7.81 -15.08
CA PHE A 58 4.57 8.59 -14.27
C PHE A 58 3.20 7.90 -14.10
N GLY A 59 2.64 7.34 -15.18
CA GLY A 59 1.37 6.62 -15.14
C GLY A 59 1.42 5.35 -14.28
N GLU A 60 2.50 4.59 -14.38
CA GLU A 60 2.71 3.41 -13.53
C GLU A 60 2.82 3.81 -12.05
N ARG A 61 3.59 4.87 -11.74
CA ARG A 61 3.71 5.40 -10.37
C ARG A 61 2.36 5.80 -9.80
N MET A 62 1.53 6.52 -10.56
CA MET A 62 0.19 6.91 -10.11
C MET A 62 -0.70 5.69 -9.88
N SER A 63 -0.64 4.68 -10.75
CA SER A 63 -1.43 3.46 -10.62
C SER A 63 -1.06 2.61 -9.40
N VAL A 64 0.20 2.65 -8.97
CA VAL A 64 0.71 1.98 -7.76
C VAL A 64 0.46 2.83 -6.52
N GLY A 65 0.73 4.13 -6.63
CA GLY A 65 0.73 5.05 -5.50
C GLY A 65 -0.64 5.57 -5.08
N PHE A 66 -1.70 5.32 -5.84
CA PHE A 66 -3.04 5.80 -5.49
C PHE A 66 -4.16 4.83 -5.91
N ASN A 67 -5.18 4.70 -5.07
CA ASN A 67 -6.37 3.91 -5.34
C ASN A 67 -7.64 4.79 -5.27
N VAL A 68 -8.13 5.21 -6.43
CA VAL A 68 -9.34 6.05 -6.55
C VAL A 68 -10.59 5.41 -5.93
N TRP A 69 -10.70 4.08 -5.96
CA TRP A 69 -11.86 3.40 -5.38
C TRP A 69 -11.86 3.50 -3.86
N THR A 70 -10.69 3.46 -3.22
CA THR A 70 -10.62 3.71 -1.77
C THR A 70 -10.92 5.16 -1.44
N MET A 71 -10.49 6.09 -2.30
CA MET A 71 -10.79 7.51 -2.10
C MET A 71 -12.30 7.78 -2.12
N LEU A 72 -13.02 7.17 -3.08
CA LEU A 72 -14.45 7.41 -3.28
C LEU A 72 -15.36 6.59 -2.36
N PHE A 73 -15.00 5.33 -2.11
CA PHE A 73 -15.86 4.38 -1.36
C PHE A 73 -15.34 4.09 0.05
N GLY A 74 -14.16 4.62 0.41
CA GLY A 74 -13.60 4.56 1.75
C GLY A 74 -13.51 3.14 2.32
N VAL A 75 -14.00 3.01 3.55
CA VAL A 75 -13.97 1.79 4.36
C VAL A 75 -14.71 0.62 3.69
N ILE A 76 -15.83 0.88 2.99
CA ILE A 76 -16.64 -0.17 2.36
C ILE A 76 -15.81 -0.90 1.31
N TYR A 77 -15.05 -0.17 0.48
CA TYR A 77 -14.17 -0.78 -0.50
C TYR A 77 -13.08 -1.64 0.14
N LEU A 78 -12.49 -1.17 1.23
CA LEU A 78 -11.47 -1.93 1.97
C LEU A 78 -12.03 -3.23 2.53
N LEU A 79 -13.26 -3.22 3.06
CA LEU A 79 -13.95 -4.41 3.55
C LEU A 79 -14.28 -5.40 2.41
N ILE A 80 -14.73 -4.93 1.25
CA ILE A 80 -14.97 -5.79 0.07
C ILE A 80 -13.68 -6.48 -0.37
N LYS A 81 -12.53 -5.78 -0.32
CA LYS A 81 -11.21 -6.37 -0.59
C LYS A 81 -10.68 -7.24 0.57
N GLY A 82 -11.43 -7.32 1.67
CA GLY A 82 -11.12 -8.06 2.89
C GLY A 82 -9.92 -7.50 3.65
N MET A 83 -9.61 -6.21 3.52
CA MET A 83 -8.55 -5.51 4.26
C MET A 83 -9.12 -4.92 5.56
N TRP A 84 -9.68 -5.78 6.41
CA TRP A 84 -10.45 -5.35 7.59
C TRP A 84 -9.61 -4.57 8.63
N LYS A 85 -8.33 -4.91 8.80
CA LYS A 85 -7.43 -4.17 9.70
C LYS A 85 -7.23 -2.73 9.25
N LEU A 86 -6.93 -2.54 7.95
CA LEU A 86 -6.80 -1.21 7.35
C LEU A 86 -8.12 -0.44 7.40
N ALA A 87 -9.24 -1.13 7.16
CA ALA A 87 -10.58 -0.54 7.28
C ALA A 87 -10.84 -0.02 8.71
N LEU A 88 -10.49 -0.81 9.74
CA LEU A 88 -10.62 -0.40 11.14
C LEU A 88 -9.70 0.77 11.49
N SER A 89 -8.45 0.76 11.01
CA SER A 89 -7.52 1.88 11.17
C SER A 89 -8.05 3.17 10.51
N TYR A 90 -8.70 3.05 9.34
CA TYR A 90 -9.37 4.19 8.72
C TYR A 90 -10.48 4.70 9.63
N VAL A 91 -11.42 3.86 10.06
CA VAL A 91 -12.51 4.28 10.96
C VAL A 91 -11.97 4.97 12.21
N ALA A 92 -10.96 4.38 12.86
CA ALA A 92 -10.33 4.97 14.05
C ALA A 92 -9.73 6.35 13.75
N ALA A 93 -8.99 6.51 12.65
CA ALA A 93 -8.42 7.78 12.24
C ALA A 93 -9.50 8.82 11.90
N ALA A 94 -10.60 8.41 11.27
CA ALA A 94 -11.73 9.28 10.95
C ALA A 94 -12.45 9.77 12.22
N VAL A 95 -12.64 8.90 13.21
CA VAL A 95 -13.22 9.27 14.52
C VAL A 95 -12.30 10.26 15.24
N LEU A 96 -11.00 9.97 15.34
CA LEU A 96 -10.04 10.87 15.97
C LEU A 96 -9.98 12.23 15.27
N LEU A 97 -9.98 12.24 13.94
CA LEU A 97 -10.01 13.47 13.16
C LEU A 97 -11.29 14.26 13.41
N SER A 98 -12.44 13.58 13.48
CA SER A 98 -13.73 14.22 13.76
C SER A 98 -13.73 14.89 15.14
N LEU A 99 -13.23 14.20 16.16
CA LEU A 99 -13.11 14.76 17.51
C LEU A 99 -12.17 15.99 17.55
N ALA A 100 -11.04 15.92 16.84
CA ALA A 100 -10.10 17.04 16.75
C ALA A 100 -10.72 18.25 16.02
N VAL A 101 -11.41 18.01 14.90
CA VAL A 101 -12.15 19.02 14.14
C VAL A 101 -13.20 19.69 15.03
N SER A 102 -14.05 18.90 15.71
CA SER A 102 -15.07 19.45 16.62
C SER A 102 -14.48 20.27 17.77
N ALA A 103 -13.34 19.87 18.33
CA ALA A 103 -12.66 20.63 19.37
C ALA A 103 -12.12 21.98 18.85
N LEU A 104 -11.55 22.00 17.64
CA LEU A 104 -11.09 23.23 16.99
C LEU A 104 -12.27 24.18 16.70
N GLU A 105 -13.37 23.66 16.18
CA GLU A 105 -14.58 24.45 15.93
C GLU A 105 -15.19 25.03 17.20
N ALA A 106 -15.22 24.25 18.29
CA ALA A 106 -15.65 24.74 19.60
C ALA A 106 -14.76 25.88 20.13
N SER A 107 -13.49 25.94 19.72
CA SER A 107 -12.57 27.03 20.03
C SER A 107 -12.63 28.23 19.07
N GLY A 108 -13.61 28.24 18.14
CA GLY A 108 -13.86 29.35 17.22
C GLY A 108 -13.09 29.28 15.89
N TRP A 109 -12.33 28.20 15.66
CA TRP A 109 -11.65 27.99 14.38
C TRP A 109 -12.64 27.46 13.33
N LYS A 110 -12.56 27.97 12.10
CA LYS A 110 -13.33 27.40 10.99
C LYS A 110 -12.54 26.29 10.32
N THR A 111 -12.95 25.06 10.54
CA THR A 111 -12.41 23.91 9.79
C THR A 111 -13.27 23.61 8.57
N GLY A 112 -12.67 22.93 7.59
CA GLY A 112 -13.36 22.54 6.36
C GLY A 112 -13.08 21.09 5.99
N ASN A 113 -13.81 20.59 5.00
CA ASN A 113 -13.78 19.17 4.60
C ASN A 113 -12.43 18.70 4.02
N ALA A 114 -11.51 19.62 3.72
CA ALA A 114 -10.18 19.31 3.18
C ALA A 114 -9.41 18.29 4.03
N LEU A 115 -9.56 18.32 5.36
CA LEU A 115 -8.92 17.36 6.27
C LEU A 115 -9.42 15.92 6.03
N PHE A 116 -10.73 15.75 5.84
CA PHE A 116 -11.33 14.45 5.55
C PHE A 116 -10.96 13.95 4.15
N PHE A 117 -10.88 14.84 3.16
CA PHE A 117 -10.34 14.49 1.83
C PHE A 117 -8.86 14.09 1.91
N GLY A 118 -8.06 14.76 2.73
CA GLY A 118 -6.67 14.41 2.99
C GLY A 118 -6.53 13.02 3.64
N LEU A 119 -7.39 12.73 4.63
CA LEU A 119 -7.45 11.41 5.26
C LEU A 119 -7.79 10.31 4.23
N ALA A 120 -8.83 10.53 3.43
CA ALA A 120 -9.21 9.60 2.37
C ALA A 120 -8.08 9.40 1.35
N ALA A 121 -7.38 10.48 0.98
CA ALA A 121 -6.23 10.43 0.08
C ALA A 121 -5.09 9.58 0.66
N GLY A 122 -4.80 9.74 1.95
CA GLY A 122 -3.78 8.97 2.66
C GLY A 122 -4.06 7.47 2.63
N PHE A 123 -5.29 7.06 2.94
CA PHE A 123 -5.68 5.65 2.86
C PHE A 123 -5.70 5.11 1.42
N ALA A 124 -6.15 5.92 0.46
CA ALA A 124 -6.07 5.59 -0.96
C ALA A 124 -4.62 5.39 -1.44
N ALA A 125 -3.66 6.15 -0.89
CA ALA A 125 -2.25 6.05 -1.26
C ALA A 125 -1.58 4.76 -0.77
N ILE A 126 -2.00 4.22 0.37
CA ILE A 126 -1.42 3.01 0.96
C ILE A 126 -2.14 1.72 0.53
N THR A 127 -3.36 1.82 0.03
CA THR A 127 -4.23 0.66 -0.24
C THR A 127 -3.62 -0.37 -1.19
N ASN A 128 -3.03 0.05 -2.31
CA ASN A 128 -2.49 -0.89 -3.28
C ASN A 128 -1.35 -1.73 -2.67
N ARG A 129 -0.52 -1.12 -1.82
CA ARG A 129 0.55 -1.82 -1.10
C ARG A 129 -0.02 -2.79 -0.07
N HIS A 130 -1.02 -2.38 0.71
CA HIS A 130 -1.68 -3.26 1.68
C HIS A 130 -2.32 -4.46 1.01
N TYR A 131 -2.97 -4.27 -0.13
CA TYR A 131 -3.56 -5.38 -0.85
C TYR A 131 -2.50 -6.31 -1.44
N TYR A 132 -1.38 -5.76 -1.91
CA TYR A 132 -0.21 -6.55 -2.29
C TYR A 132 0.35 -7.37 -1.11
N LYS A 133 0.54 -6.78 0.08
CA LYS A 133 1.00 -7.51 1.28
C LYS A 133 0.06 -8.66 1.61
N LYS A 134 -1.25 -8.42 1.55
CA LYS A 134 -2.27 -9.42 1.82
C LYS A 134 -2.20 -10.58 0.82
N MET A 135 -2.19 -10.28 -0.47
CA MET A 135 -2.34 -11.30 -1.51
C MET A 135 -1.02 -12.00 -1.86
N VAL A 136 0.10 -11.28 -1.86
CA VAL A 136 1.40 -11.80 -2.31
C VAL A 136 2.28 -12.23 -1.14
N LEU A 137 2.24 -11.50 -0.02
CA LEU A 137 3.05 -11.80 1.17
C LEU A 137 2.28 -12.54 2.27
N GLY A 138 0.98 -12.80 2.07
CA GLY A 138 0.14 -13.50 3.05
C GLY A 138 -0.04 -12.76 4.38
N ARG A 139 0.24 -11.45 4.44
CA ARG A 139 0.23 -10.66 5.69
C ARG A 139 -0.70 -9.47 5.61
N SER A 140 -1.42 -9.19 6.70
CA SER A 140 -2.31 -8.04 6.81
C SER A 140 -1.90 -7.19 8.01
N ASP A 141 -1.53 -5.94 7.73
CA ASP A 141 -1.04 -4.96 8.69
C ASP A 141 -2.13 -3.93 9.03
N TRP A 142 -1.90 -3.13 10.06
CA TRP A 142 -2.83 -2.09 10.50
C TRP A 142 -2.63 -0.76 9.75
N LEU A 143 -1.39 -0.41 9.39
CA LEU A 143 -1.00 0.79 8.63
C LEU A 143 0.21 0.51 7.73
#